data_AF-X1BQL3-F1
#
_entry.id   AF-X1BQL3-F1
#
_cell.length_a   1.000
_cell.length_b   1.000
_cell.length_c   1.000
_cell.angle_alpha   90.00
_cell.angle_beta   90.00
_cell.angle_gamma   90.00
#
_symmetry.space_group_name_H-M   'P 1'
#
loop_
_entity.id
_entity.type
_entity.pdbx_description
1 polymer ?
#
loop_
_entity_poly.entity_id
_entity_poly.type
_entity_poly.pdbx_seq_one_letter_code
_entity_poly.pdbx_strand_id
1 'polypeptide(L)' 'ICKLWKILKDSWGREFIYELFPESGRRFVIKSLGADGKEGGEGYDADLHSTDVF' A
#
# COMPACT_ATOMS: atom_id res chain seq x y z
N ILE A 1 -15.06 -18.97 -18.45
CA ILE A 1 -14.91 -18.39 -17.09
C ILE A 1 -13.90 -17.25 -17.21
N CYS A 2 -14.37 -16.02 -17.42
CA CYS A 2 -13.50 -14.84 -17.45
C CYS A 2 -13.42 -14.27 -16.04
N LYS A 3 -12.37 -14.63 -15.31
CA LYS A 3 -12.08 -14.04 -14.01
C LYS A 3 -11.47 -12.66 -14.30
N LEU A 4 -12.25 -11.59 -14.08
CA LEU A 4 -11.75 -10.22 -14.17
C LEU A 4 -10.58 -10.08 -13.19
N TRP A 5 -9.42 -9.63 -13.69
CA TRP A 5 -8.32 -9.19 -12.85
C TRP A 5 -8.80 -7.94 -12.09
N LYS A 6 -9.23 -8.14 -10.83
CA LYS A 6 -9.68 -7.04 -9.98
C LYS A 6 -8.46 -6.38 -9.36
N ILE A 7 -8.28 -5.09 -9.66
CA ILE A 7 -7.25 -4.30 -9.00
C ILE A 7 -7.59 -4.24 -7.51
N LEU A 8 -6.62 -4.62 -6.68
CA LEU A 8 -6.78 -4.58 -5.24
C LEU A 8 -6.77 -3.13 -4.78
N LYS A 9 -7.73 -2.83 -3.91
CA LYS A 9 -7.88 -1.52 -3.29
C LYS A 9 -7.66 -1.64 -1.80
N ASP A 10 -7.17 -0.57 -1.19
CA ASP A 10 -7.09 -0.44 0.25
C ASP A 10 -8.49 -0.25 0.88
N SER A 11 -8.50 -0.12 2.21
CA SER A 11 -9.71 0.07 3.01
C SER A 11 -10.47 1.36 2.66
N TRP A 12 -9.82 2.32 2.00
CA TRP A 12 -10.38 3.60 1.57
C TRP A 12 -10.74 3.63 0.08
N GLY A 13 -10.61 2.49 -0.62
CA GLY A 13 -11.01 2.33 -2.02
C GLY A 13 -9.99 2.85 -3.02
N ARG A 14 -8.77 3.17 -2.60
CA ARG A 14 -7.64 3.58 -3.45
C ARG A 14 -6.81 2.37 -3.84
N GLU A 15 -6.12 2.46 -4.98
CA GLU A 15 -5.25 1.39 -5.44
C GLU A 15 -3.97 1.35 -4.60
N PHE A 16 -3.45 0.15 -4.34
CA PHE A 16 -2.17 0.01 -3.65
C PHE A 16 -1.03 0.54 -4.52
N ILE A 17 -0.06 1.18 -3.87
CA ILE A 17 1.17 1.63 -4.49
C ILE A 17 2.19 0.49 -4.41
N TYR A 18 2.75 0.10 -5.56
CA TYR A 18 3.79 -0.93 -5.66
C TYR A 18 5.10 -0.27 -6.07
N GLU A 19 6.10 -0.33 -5.19
CA GLU A 19 7.42 0.23 -5.46
C GLU A 19 8.51 -0.80 -5.26
N LEU A 20 9.59 -0.69 -6.03
CA LEU A 20 10.78 -1.50 -5.82
C LEU A 20 11.48 -1.03 -4.54
N PHE A 21 11.82 -1.96 -3.66
CA PHE A 21 12.43 -1.63 -2.36
C PHE A 21 13.73 -2.42 -2.08
N PRO A 22 14.69 -2.44 -3.03
CA PRO A 22 15.87 -3.30 -2.95
C PRO A 22 16.79 -2.97 -1.76
N GLU A 23 16.74 -1.74 -1.24
CA GLU A 23 17.63 -1.26 -0.18
C GLU A 23 17.39 -1.98 1.16
N SER A 24 16.17 -2.45 1.45
CA SER A 24 15.87 -3.15 2.70
C SER A 24 16.00 -4.68 2.60
N GLY A 25 16.52 -5.20 1.48
CA GLY A 25 16.57 -6.63 1.19
C GLY A 25 15.24 -7.26 0.75
N ARG A 26 14.16 -6.47 0.65
CA ARG A 26 12.89 -6.91 0.06
C ARG A 26 12.85 -6.52 -1.42
N ARG A 27 12.07 -7.23 -2.25
CA ARG A 27 12.01 -6.94 -3.70
C ARG A 27 11.09 -5.75 -4.01
N PHE A 28 10.02 -5.62 -3.25
CA PHE A 28 9.03 -4.59 -3.41
C PHE A 28 8.42 -4.22 -2.06
N VAL A 29 7.85 -3.02 -2.00
CA VAL A 29 6.99 -2.56 -0.92
C VAL A 29 5.61 -2.27 -1.49
N ILE A 30 4.58 -2.71 -0.75
CA ILE A 30 3.19 -2.33 -1.01
C ILE A 30 2.82 -1.26 0.01
N LYS A 31 2.28 -0.12 -0.46
CA LYS A 31 1.93 1.04 0.37
C LYS A 31 0.45 1.42 0.22
N SER A 32 -0.16 1.92 1.30
CA SER A 32 -1.46 2.59 1.34
C SER A 32 -1.32 3.88 2.14
N LEU A 33 -1.79 5.00 1.57
CA LEU A 33 -1.60 6.37 2.09
C LEU A 33 -2.69 6.80 3.07
N GLY A 34 -3.21 5.86 3.88
CA GLY A 34 -4.29 6.15 4.83
C GLY A 34 -5.57 6.71 4.19
N ALA A 35 -6.41 7.36 5.00
CA ALA A 35 -7.68 7.95 4.57
C ALA A 35 -7.51 9.24 3.76
N ASP A 36 -6.47 10.04 4.01
CA ASP A 36 -6.24 11.33 3.36
C ASP A 36 -5.57 11.21 1.98
N GLY A 37 -4.86 10.11 1.74
CA GLY A 37 -4.24 9.79 0.45
C GLY A 37 -2.94 10.54 0.22
N LYS A 38 -2.25 10.92 1.29
CA LYS A 38 -0.98 11.64 1.25
C LYS A 38 0.04 10.92 2.10
N GLU A 39 1.32 11.14 1.82
CA GLU A 39 2.38 10.63 2.68
C GLU A 39 2.36 11.32 4.04
N GLY A 40 2.57 10.54 5.10
CA GLY A 40 2.51 10.96 6.50
C GLY A 40 1.18 10.61 7.16
N GLY A 41 0.74 11.47 8.07
CA GLY A 41 -0.51 11.29 8.81
C GLY A 41 -0.39 10.42 10.07
N GLU A 42 -1.45 10.44 10.87
CA GLU A 42 -1.57 9.65 12.10
C GLU A 42 -2.98 9.03 12.18
N GLY A 43 -3.13 7.97 12.96
CA GLY A 43 -4.43 7.31 13.13
C GLY A 43 -4.95 6.72 11.83
N TYR A 44 -6.10 7.19 11.34
CA TYR A 44 -6.69 6.73 10.09
C TYR A 44 -6.00 7.27 8.84
N ASP A 45 -5.23 8.35 8.98
CA ASP A 45 -4.46 8.95 7.89
C ASP A 45 -3.04 8.36 7.83
N ALA A 46 -2.67 7.48 8.76
CA ALA A 46 -1.34 6.90 8.80
C ALA A 46 -1.07 6.01 7.58
N ASP A 47 0.10 6.19 7.00
CA ASP A 47 0.65 5.30 5.98
C ASP A 47 0.82 3.88 6.50
N LEU A 48 0.52 2.91 5.63
CA LEU A 48 0.71 1.49 5.89
C LEU A 48 1.64 0.89 4.85
N HIS A 49 2.78 0.36 5.29
CA HIS A 49 3.72 -0.35 4.44
C HIS A 49 3.76 -1.84 4.78
N SER A 50 3.84 -2.68 3.76
CA SER A 50 4.07 -4.13 3.93
C SER A 50 5.37 -4.47 4.67
N THR A 51 6.29 -3.49 4.78
CA THR A 51 7.57 -3.57 5.48
C THR A 51 7.49 -3.28 6.97
N ASP A 52 6.40 -2.68 7.45
CA ASP A 52 6.29 -2.21 8.84
C ASP A 52 6.18 -3.36 9.86
N VAL A 53 5.93 -4.58 9.38
CA VAL A 53 6.02 -5.80 10.18
C VAL A 53 7.49 -6.24 10.24
N PHE A 54 8.11 -6.00 11.41
CA PHE A 54 9.39 -6.57 11.82
C PHE A 54 9.27 -8.06 12.16
#